data_AF-A0A9W8WRM8-F1
#
_entry.id   AF-A0A9W8WRM8-F1
#
_cell.length_a   1.000
_cell.length_b   1.000
_cell.length_c   1.000
_cell.angle_alpha   90.00
_cell.angle_beta   90.00
_cell.angle_gamma   90.00
#
_symmetry.space_group_name_H-M   'P 1'
#
loop_
_entity.id
_entity.type
_entity.pdbx_description
1 polymer ?
#
loop_
_entity_poly.entity_id
_entity_poly.type
_entity_poly.pdbx_seq_one_letter_code
_entity_poly.pdbx_strand_id
1 'polypeptide(L)'
;MSFGTLYSYIGNTRTTALLAVAKENNLDIKFIETNPHKGIPDSYLKFNPLGKIPTFVASDGKQDNADILHWMSFGNSEVLVPLSGWFAPLIGRAPYVKSQVAKSRAQTLKAVQVLEDHLLRRTFLVGERVTLADLFVASIIERAFEYVLDRKWREEHPNVTRWFETVHNVPCYAAIAGEAVFIEEAIKVADVKAGNT
;
A
#
# COMPACT_ATOMS: atom_id res chain seq x y z
N MET A 1 7.25 21.17 20.96
CA MET A 1 5.97 20.42 20.92
C MET A 1 6.31 18.99 20.59
N SER A 2 5.72 17.99 21.26
CA SER A 2 6.03 16.58 20.97
C SER A 2 5.74 16.27 19.50
N PHE A 3 6.55 15.43 18.86
CA PHE A 3 6.38 14.85 17.53
C PHE A 3 5.16 13.91 17.43
N GLY A 4 4.78 13.31 18.55
CA GLY A 4 3.59 12.48 18.70
C GLY A 4 3.56 11.74 20.03
N THR A 5 2.54 10.94 20.24
CA THR A 5 2.26 10.18 21.45
C THR A 5 2.37 8.69 21.17
N LEU A 6 3.20 7.96 21.90
CA LEU A 6 3.36 6.51 21.79
C LEU A 6 2.72 5.82 22.99
N TYR A 7 1.73 4.98 22.74
CA TYR A 7 1.06 4.15 23.73
C TYR A 7 1.69 2.74 23.74
N SER A 8 2.38 2.40 24.81
CA SER A 8 2.97 1.06 25.02
C SER A 8 3.53 0.92 26.44
N TYR A 9 4.28 -0.14 26.74
CA TYR A 9 5.05 -0.26 27.99
C TYR A 9 6.55 -0.51 27.72
N ILE A 10 7.38 -0.13 28.68
CA ILE A 10 8.84 -0.37 28.63
C ILE A 10 9.14 -1.86 28.82
N GLY A 11 9.88 -2.44 27.88
CA GLY A 11 10.12 -3.89 27.79
C GLY A 11 9.42 -4.56 26.61
N ASN A 12 8.49 -3.86 25.94
CA ASN A 12 8.01 -4.29 24.62
C ASN A 12 9.12 -4.11 23.56
N THR A 13 9.46 -5.18 22.85
CA THR A 13 10.56 -5.19 21.86
C THR A 13 10.32 -4.20 20.71
N ARG A 14 9.08 -4.06 20.24
CA ARG A 14 8.71 -3.13 19.17
C ARG A 14 8.79 -1.68 19.64
N THR A 15 8.41 -1.42 20.88
CA THR A 15 8.55 -0.09 21.51
C THR A 15 9.99 0.36 21.63
N THR A 16 10.88 -0.56 21.98
CA THR A 16 12.31 -0.27 22.10
C THR A 16 12.89 0.21 20.77
N ALA A 17 12.56 -0.47 19.67
CA ALA A 17 13.00 -0.06 18.33
C ALA A 17 12.47 1.33 17.94
N LEU A 18 11.18 1.60 18.20
CA LEU A 18 10.56 2.90 17.89
C LEU A 18 11.18 4.05 18.69
N LEU A 19 11.45 3.86 19.99
CA LEU A 19 12.09 4.87 20.82
C LEU A 19 13.56 5.11 20.44
N ALA A 20 14.27 4.06 20.02
CA ALA A 20 15.65 4.19 19.52
C ALA A 20 15.71 5.03 18.23
N VAL A 21 14.85 4.74 17.27
CA VAL A 21 14.74 5.52 16.02
C VAL A 21 14.34 6.96 16.31
N ALA A 22 13.36 7.18 17.19
CA ALA A 22 12.95 8.53 17.58
C ALA A 22 14.10 9.31 18.21
N LYS A 23 14.88 8.68 19.10
CA LYS A 23 16.06 9.29 19.72
C LYS A 23 17.14 9.64 18.69
N GLU A 24 17.46 8.73 17.79
CA GLU A 24 18.46 8.96 16.72
C GLU A 24 18.07 10.16 15.83
N ASN A 25 16.78 10.32 15.59
CA ASN A 25 16.24 11.38 14.74
C ASN A 25 15.84 12.66 15.52
N ASN A 26 16.19 12.76 16.80
CA ASN A 26 15.82 13.89 17.68
C ASN A 26 14.31 14.19 17.70
N LEU A 27 13.47 13.15 17.61
CA LEU A 27 12.01 13.27 17.65
C LEU A 27 11.51 13.22 19.09
N ASP A 28 10.80 14.27 19.52
CA ASP A 28 10.20 14.36 20.85
C ASP A 28 8.95 13.47 20.96
N ILE A 29 9.03 12.29 21.59
CA ILE A 29 7.90 11.36 21.72
C ILE A 29 7.29 11.46 23.12
N LYS A 30 6.00 11.79 23.20
CA LYS A 30 5.21 11.67 24.43
C LYS A 30 4.87 10.19 24.68
N PHE A 31 5.46 9.57 25.68
CA PHE A 31 5.16 8.17 26.01
C PHE A 31 3.98 8.07 26.98
N ILE A 32 3.02 7.19 26.71
CA ILE A 32 1.91 6.85 27.61
C ILE A 32 1.96 5.35 27.90
N GLU A 33 2.13 5.00 29.17
CA GLU A 33 2.15 3.61 29.62
C GLU A 33 0.80 2.93 29.32
N THR A 34 0.83 1.86 28.54
CA THR A 34 -0.34 1.05 28.15
C THR A 34 0.10 -0.40 28.02
N ASN A 35 -0.41 -1.27 28.90
CA ASN A 35 -0.02 -2.68 28.96
C ASN A 35 -1.27 -3.58 28.89
N PRO A 36 -1.52 -4.25 27.75
CA PRO A 36 -2.68 -5.13 27.60
C PRO A 36 -2.77 -6.25 28.65
N HIS A 37 -1.64 -6.70 29.22
CA HIS A 37 -1.63 -7.73 30.28
C HIS A 37 -2.19 -7.23 31.61
N LYS A 38 -2.27 -5.91 31.81
CA LYS A 38 -2.83 -5.27 33.02
C LYS A 38 -4.24 -4.72 32.78
N GLY A 39 -4.83 -5.01 31.61
CA GLY A 39 -6.09 -4.43 31.15
C GLY A 39 -5.87 -3.23 30.23
N ILE A 40 -6.83 -3.02 29.33
CA ILE A 40 -6.79 -1.94 28.34
C ILE A 40 -7.79 -0.86 28.79
N PRO A 41 -7.37 0.40 28.98
CA PRO A 41 -8.30 1.48 29.29
C PRO A 41 -9.27 1.75 28.14
N ASP A 42 -10.56 1.97 28.43
CA ASP A 42 -11.56 2.33 27.40
C ASP A 42 -11.16 3.60 26.63
N SER A 43 -10.50 4.52 27.31
CA SER A 43 -9.97 5.76 26.72
C SER A 43 -8.90 5.53 25.64
N TYR A 44 -8.28 4.34 25.60
CA TYR A 44 -7.29 3.93 24.59
C TYR A 44 -7.93 3.32 23.34
N LEU A 45 -9.06 2.63 23.48
CA LEU A 45 -9.70 1.89 22.39
C LEU A 45 -10.11 2.80 21.21
N LYS A 46 -10.32 4.09 21.46
CA LYS A 46 -10.57 5.09 20.39
C LYS A 46 -9.39 5.27 19.43
N PHE A 47 -8.17 4.96 19.85
CA PHE A 47 -6.96 5.04 19.03
C PHE A 47 -6.62 3.70 18.38
N ASN A 48 -6.97 2.58 19.03
CA ASN A 48 -6.81 1.24 18.50
C ASN A 48 -7.92 0.31 19.06
N PRO A 49 -9.01 0.11 18.31
CA PRO A 49 -10.14 -0.72 18.76
C PRO A 49 -9.77 -2.18 19.05
N LEU A 50 -8.64 -2.65 18.51
CA LEU A 50 -8.14 -4.01 18.74
C LEU A 50 -7.32 -4.13 20.04
N GLY A 51 -7.08 -3.04 20.76
CA GLY A 51 -6.35 -3.07 22.03
C GLY A 51 -4.87 -3.44 21.92
N LYS A 52 -4.32 -3.46 20.70
CA LYS A 52 -2.93 -3.85 20.44
C LYS A 52 -1.97 -2.68 20.67
N ILE A 53 -0.72 -2.97 21.01
CA ILE A 53 0.38 -1.99 21.18
C ILE A 53 1.64 -2.47 20.42
N PRO A 54 2.60 -1.58 20.10
CA PRO A 54 2.55 -0.12 20.28
C PRO A 54 1.56 0.57 19.33
N THR A 55 0.94 1.67 19.78
CA THR A 55 0.16 2.58 18.93
C THR A 55 0.76 3.97 19.00
N PHE A 56 1.04 4.58 17.86
CA PHE A 56 1.55 5.95 17.77
C PHE A 56 0.46 6.89 17.25
N VAL A 57 0.27 8.02 17.92
CA VAL A 57 -0.69 9.07 17.59
C VAL A 57 0.06 10.37 17.44
N ALA A 58 0.18 10.89 16.23
CA ALA A 58 0.94 12.10 16.02
C ALA A 58 0.24 13.37 16.54
N SER A 59 1.02 14.41 16.83
CA SER A 59 0.62 15.57 17.63
C SER A 59 -0.01 16.74 16.86
N ASP A 60 0.17 16.82 15.55
CA ASP A 60 -0.36 17.90 14.68
C ASP A 60 -1.42 17.37 13.69
N GLY A 61 -1.88 16.12 13.85
CA GLY A 61 -2.76 15.46 12.88
C GLY A 61 -2.05 14.51 11.89
N LYS A 62 -0.79 14.08 12.10
CA LYS A 62 -0.13 12.98 11.31
C LYS A 62 -0.77 11.58 11.47
N GLN A 63 -2.10 11.47 11.45
CA GLN A 63 -2.77 10.25 10.97
C GLN A 63 -2.22 9.88 9.60
N ASP A 64 -1.89 10.89 8.77
CA ASP A 64 -1.24 10.72 7.48
C ASP A 64 -0.04 9.78 7.51
N ASN A 65 0.83 9.81 8.53
CA ASN A 65 1.98 8.90 8.56
C ASN A 65 1.59 7.44 8.83
N ALA A 66 0.60 7.22 9.70
CA ALA A 66 0.08 5.89 9.97
C ALA A 66 -0.72 5.35 8.77
N ASP A 67 -1.51 6.21 8.12
CA ASP A 67 -2.26 5.90 6.91
C ASP A 67 -1.31 5.68 5.72
N ILE A 68 -0.21 6.44 5.64
CA ILE A 68 0.85 6.23 4.64
C ILE A 68 1.45 4.83 4.83
N LEU A 69 1.86 4.49 6.06
CA LEU A 69 2.40 3.17 6.37
C LEU A 69 1.38 2.06 6.13
N HIS A 70 0.11 2.30 6.45
CA HIS A 70 -0.99 1.38 6.17
C HIS A 70 -1.08 1.08 4.67
N TRP A 71 -1.15 2.11 3.83
CA TRP A 71 -1.23 1.94 2.38
C TRP A 71 0.02 1.33 1.76
N MET A 72 1.21 1.67 2.26
CA MET A 72 2.45 1.01 1.82
C MET A 72 2.45 -0.47 2.19
N SER A 73 2.05 -0.82 3.42
CA SER A 73 1.93 -2.21 3.86
C SER A 73 0.88 -2.98 3.06
N PHE A 74 -0.25 -2.34 2.77
CA PHE A 74 -1.33 -2.87 1.94
C PHE A 74 -0.83 -3.12 0.51
N GLY A 75 -0.22 -2.12 -0.14
CA GLY A 75 0.35 -2.27 -1.47
C GLY A 75 1.37 -3.40 -1.54
N ASN A 76 2.25 -3.51 -0.54
CA ASN A 76 3.26 -4.57 -0.51
C ASN A 76 2.67 -5.96 -0.28
N SER A 77 1.69 -6.11 0.61
CA SER A 77 1.21 -7.44 1.06
C SER A 77 0.01 -7.93 0.25
N GLU A 78 -0.95 -7.04 0.00
CA GLU A 78 -2.24 -7.36 -0.60
C GLU A 78 -2.25 -7.13 -2.12
N VAL A 79 -1.36 -6.26 -2.65
CA VAL A 79 -1.26 -6.00 -4.10
C VAL A 79 -0.05 -6.70 -4.70
N LEU A 80 1.17 -6.36 -4.30
CA LEU A 80 2.40 -6.80 -4.96
C LEU A 80 2.55 -8.33 -5.01
N VAL A 81 2.35 -9.02 -3.89
CA VAL A 81 2.51 -10.48 -3.81
C VAL A 81 1.53 -11.22 -4.73
N PRO A 82 0.20 -11.04 -4.63
CA PRO A 82 -0.72 -11.70 -5.55
C PRO A 82 -0.61 -11.19 -6.98
N LEU A 83 -0.29 -9.91 -7.21
CA LEU A 83 -0.07 -9.38 -8.56
C LEU A 83 1.10 -10.10 -9.24
N SER A 84 2.24 -10.23 -8.55
CA SER A 84 3.38 -11.00 -9.04
C SER A 84 3.01 -12.47 -9.31
N GLY A 85 2.19 -13.09 -8.46
CA GLY A 85 1.68 -14.44 -8.68
C GLY A 85 0.76 -14.59 -9.89
N TRP A 86 0.15 -13.48 -10.34
CA TRP A 86 -0.68 -13.44 -11.54
C TRP A 86 0.16 -13.21 -12.80
N PHE A 87 0.89 -12.10 -12.90
CA PHE A 87 1.55 -11.73 -14.16
C PHE A 87 2.88 -12.47 -14.39
N ALA A 88 3.67 -12.77 -13.36
CA ALA A 88 5.02 -13.33 -13.56
C ALA A 88 5.00 -14.67 -14.32
N PRO A 89 4.06 -15.61 -14.07
CA PRO A 89 3.91 -16.80 -14.90
C PRO A 89 3.44 -16.53 -16.34
N LEU A 90 2.67 -15.45 -16.55
CA LEU A 90 2.16 -15.05 -17.86
C LEU A 90 3.24 -14.39 -18.74
N ILE A 91 4.39 -14.04 -18.19
CA ILE A 91 5.54 -13.49 -18.91
C ILE A 91 6.79 -14.38 -18.82
N GLY A 92 6.64 -15.63 -18.37
CA GLY A 92 7.73 -16.62 -18.29
C GLY A 92 8.73 -16.40 -17.15
N ARG A 93 8.44 -15.53 -16.18
CA ARG A 93 9.31 -15.31 -15.00
C ARG A 93 9.03 -16.26 -13.83
N ALA A 94 7.99 -17.08 -13.91
CA ALA A 94 7.65 -18.11 -12.94
C ALA A 94 6.92 -19.28 -13.61
N PRO A 95 6.90 -20.49 -13.02
CA PRO A 95 6.15 -21.62 -13.55
C PRO A 95 4.64 -21.34 -13.64
N TYR A 96 4.02 -21.67 -14.77
CA TYR A 96 2.58 -21.51 -14.95
C TYR A 96 1.80 -22.67 -14.32
N VAL A 97 1.01 -22.35 -13.29
CA VAL A 97 0.05 -23.27 -12.68
C VAL A 97 -1.32 -22.61 -12.71
N LYS A 98 -2.23 -23.12 -13.56
CA LYS A 98 -3.55 -22.52 -13.84
C LYS A 98 -4.35 -22.16 -12.58
N SER A 99 -4.41 -23.05 -11.60
CA SER A 99 -5.14 -22.82 -10.35
C SER A 99 -4.52 -21.71 -9.50
N GLN A 100 -3.18 -21.62 -9.46
CA GLN A 100 -2.48 -20.60 -8.68
C GLN A 100 -2.55 -19.22 -9.35
N VAL A 101 -2.46 -19.17 -10.67
CA VAL A 101 -2.67 -17.92 -11.42
C VAL A 101 -4.10 -17.43 -11.25
N ALA A 102 -5.10 -18.31 -11.35
CA ALA A 102 -6.50 -17.94 -11.12
C ALA A 102 -6.74 -17.42 -9.69
N LYS A 103 -6.13 -18.06 -8.68
CA LYS A 103 -6.19 -17.60 -7.29
C LYS A 103 -5.54 -16.22 -7.11
N SER A 104 -4.34 -16.05 -7.65
CA SER A 104 -3.57 -14.79 -7.57
C SER A 104 -4.29 -13.65 -8.29
N ARG A 105 -4.90 -13.93 -9.45
CA ARG A 105 -5.80 -13.01 -10.15
C ARG A 105 -6.97 -12.58 -9.28
N ALA A 106 -7.69 -13.53 -8.69
CA ALA A 106 -8.84 -13.22 -7.85
C ALA A 106 -8.46 -12.41 -6.60
N GLN A 107 -7.29 -12.67 -6.00
CA GLN A 107 -6.77 -11.90 -4.87
C GLN A 107 -6.38 -10.47 -5.28
N THR A 108 -5.67 -10.34 -6.41
CA THR A 108 -5.28 -9.03 -6.95
C THR A 108 -6.50 -8.17 -7.24
N LEU A 109 -7.50 -8.70 -7.95
CA LEU A 109 -8.70 -7.95 -8.30
C LEU A 109 -9.49 -7.50 -7.06
N LYS A 110 -9.53 -8.31 -5.99
CA LYS A 110 -10.13 -7.90 -4.72
C LYS A 110 -9.35 -6.76 -4.05
N ALA A 111 -8.02 -6.83 -4.04
CA ALA A 111 -7.20 -5.78 -3.46
C ALA A 111 -7.31 -4.47 -4.25
N VAL A 112 -7.34 -4.55 -5.59
CA VAL A 112 -7.53 -3.37 -6.44
C VAL A 112 -8.94 -2.79 -6.29
N GLN A 113 -9.97 -3.60 -6.04
CA GLN A 113 -11.31 -3.09 -5.71
C GLN A 113 -11.30 -2.25 -4.43
N VAL A 114 -10.51 -2.61 -3.41
CA VAL A 114 -10.37 -1.78 -2.20
C VAL A 114 -9.79 -0.40 -2.53
N LEU A 115 -8.83 -0.33 -3.45
CA LEU A 115 -8.30 0.94 -3.95
C LEU A 115 -9.37 1.73 -4.71
N GLU A 116 -10.11 1.07 -5.60
CA GLU A 116 -11.20 1.66 -6.38
C GLU A 116 -12.26 2.31 -5.48
N ASP A 117 -12.72 1.59 -4.46
CA ASP A 117 -13.71 2.09 -3.51
C ASP A 117 -13.15 3.22 -2.64
N HIS A 118 -11.89 3.12 -2.21
CA HIS A 118 -11.24 4.16 -1.41
C HIS A 118 -11.07 5.48 -2.17
N LEU A 119 -10.74 5.38 -3.46
CA LEU A 119 -10.45 6.49 -4.36
C LEU A 119 -11.71 7.12 -4.99
N LEU A 120 -12.90 6.52 -4.79
CA LEU A 120 -14.17 7.06 -5.28
C LEU A 120 -14.44 8.51 -4.83
N ARG A 121 -13.99 8.86 -3.61
CA ARG A 121 -14.19 10.20 -3.03
C ARG A 121 -12.89 10.89 -2.63
N ARG A 122 -11.75 10.38 -3.11
CA ARG A 122 -10.42 10.86 -2.71
C ARG A 122 -9.53 11.04 -3.91
N THR A 123 -8.80 12.14 -3.94
CA THR A 123 -7.83 12.41 -5.01
C THR A 123 -6.63 11.46 -4.90
N PHE A 124 -6.14 11.28 -3.66
CA PHE A 124 -4.95 10.50 -3.27
C PHE A 124 -5.27 9.50 -2.16
N LEU A 125 -4.34 8.59 -1.86
CA LEU A 125 -4.53 7.55 -0.84
C LEU A 125 -4.63 8.14 0.57
N VAL A 126 -3.90 9.24 0.83
CA VAL A 126 -3.84 9.90 2.13
C VAL A 126 -3.96 11.41 1.98
N GLY A 127 -5.00 11.98 2.59
CA GLY A 127 -5.32 13.40 2.47
C GLY A 127 -5.61 13.84 1.02
N GLU A 128 -5.38 15.13 0.73
CA GLU A 128 -5.65 15.74 -0.57
C GLU A 128 -4.36 16.17 -1.31
N ARG A 129 -3.24 15.51 -1.01
CA ARG A 129 -1.93 15.77 -1.64
C ARG A 129 -1.23 14.44 -1.93
N VAL A 130 -0.35 14.42 -2.94
CA VAL A 130 0.52 13.26 -3.19
C VAL A 130 1.37 12.98 -1.95
N THR A 131 1.40 11.71 -1.53
CA THR A 131 2.24 11.23 -0.42
C THR A 131 3.11 10.04 -0.85
N LEU A 132 3.97 9.57 0.05
CA LEU A 132 4.76 8.37 -0.20
C LEU A 132 3.89 7.13 -0.44
N ALA A 133 2.70 7.05 0.17
CA ALA A 133 1.76 5.97 -0.12
C ALA A 133 1.37 5.94 -1.60
N ASP A 134 1.07 7.10 -2.17
CA ASP A 134 0.69 7.20 -3.58
C ASP A 134 1.80 6.72 -4.49
N LEU A 135 3.01 7.27 -4.33
CA LEU A 135 4.17 6.92 -5.16
C LEU A 135 4.53 5.44 -5.03
N PHE A 136 4.49 4.90 -3.82
CA PHE A 136 4.84 3.50 -3.56
C PHE A 136 3.81 2.54 -4.17
N VAL A 137 2.51 2.75 -3.89
CA VAL A 137 1.45 1.88 -4.41
C VAL A 137 1.32 2.02 -5.93
N ALA A 138 1.54 3.22 -6.48
CA ALA A 138 1.56 3.45 -7.93
C ALA A 138 2.65 2.61 -8.60
N SER A 139 3.87 2.57 -8.04
CA SER A 139 4.96 1.75 -8.59
C SER A 139 4.67 0.24 -8.60
N ILE A 140 3.83 -0.22 -7.68
CA ILE A 140 3.40 -1.61 -7.62
C ILE A 140 2.32 -1.88 -8.67
N ILE A 141 1.29 -1.03 -8.72
CA ILE A 141 0.14 -1.24 -9.61
C ILE A 141 0.47 -0.97 -11.09
N GLU A 142 1.54 -0.23 -11.38
CA GLU A 142 2.04 0.01 -12.73
C GLU A 142 2.20 -1.30 -13.53
N ARG A 143 2.74 -2.35 -12.89
CA ARG A 143 2.86 -3.68 -13.51
C ARG A 143 1.51 -4.32 -13.80
N ALA A 144 0.46 -3.94 -13.07
CA ALA A 144 -0.89 -4.39 -13.35
C ALA A 144 -1.41 -3.73 -14.65
N PHE A 145 -1.20 -2.43 -14.83
CA PHE A 145 -1.55 -1.70 -16.06
C PHE A 145 -0.75 -2.14 -17.29
N GLU A 146 0.50 -2.53 -17.11
CA GLU A 146 1.35 -3.04 -18.19
C GLU A 146 0.93 -4.41 -18.72
N TYR A 147 0.34 -5.28 -17.87
CA TYR A 147 0.20 -6.69 -18.23
C TYR A 147 -1.22 -7.25 -18.12
N VAL A 148 -2.05 -6.77 -17.19
CA VAL A 148 -3.27 -7.52 -16.80
C VAL A 148 -4.53 -6.67 -16.58
N LEU A 149 -4.42 -5.37 -16.32
CA LEU A 149 -5.57 -4.45 -16.19
C LEU A 149 -5.81 -3.79 -17.54
N ASP A 150 -6.51 -4.51 -18.40
CA ASP A 150 -6.80 -4.13 -19.78
C ASP A 150 -7.81 -2.99 -19.91
N ARG A 151 -8.05 -2.55 -21.15
CA ARG A 151 -8.95 -1.42 -21.42
C ARG A 151 -10.34 -1.62 -20.84
N LYS A 152 -10.93 -2.81 -21.01
CA LYS A 152 -12.26 -3.12 -20.50
C LYS A 152 -12.30 -2.99 -18.98
N TRP A 153 -11.29 -3.54 -18.29
CA TRP A 153 -11.21 -3.42 -16.84
C TRP A 153 -11.11 -1.95 -16.40
N ARG A 154 -10.31 -1.12 -17.10
CA ARG A 154 -10.17 0.32 -16.79
C ARG A 154 -11.47 1.11 -17.00
N GLU A 155 -12.28 0.75 -17.99
CA GLU A 155 -13.60 1.34 -18.21
C GLU A 155 -14.56 1.04 -17.05
N GLU A 156 -14.44 -0.12 -16.41
CA GLU A 156 -15.24 -0.53 -15.25
C GLU A 156 -14.70 0.02 -13.91
N HIS A 157 -13.42 0.42 -13.84
CA HIS A 157 -12.72 0.86 -12.63
C HIS A 157 -12.00 2.20 -12.86
N PRO A 158 -12.75 3.31 -13.01
CA PRO A 158 -12.20 4.60 -13.39
C PRO A 158 -11.38 5.27 -12.28
N ASN A 159 -11.63 4.98 -11.00
CA ASN A 159 -11.03 5.73 -9.89
C ASN A 159 -9.55 5.38 -9.71
N VAL A 160 -9.19 4.11 -9.77
CA VAL A 160 -7.79 3.63 -9.74
C VAL A 160 -7.05 4.09 -10.98
N THR A 161 -7.68 4.03 -12.15
CA THR A 161 -7.08 4.49 -13.41
C THR A 161 -6.76 6.00 -13.34
N ARG A 162 -7.74 6.82 -12.97
CA ARG A 162 -7.57 8.27 -12.75
C ARG A 162 -6.46 8.57 -11.74
N TRP A 163 -6.48 7.89 -10.59
CA TRP A 163 -5.47 8.09 -9.55
C TRP A 163 -4.07 7.74 -10.05
N PHE A 164 -3.91 6.59 -10.71
CA PHE A 164 -2.62 6.18 -11.25
C PHE A 164 -2.09 7.17 -12.29
N GLU A 165 -2.91 7.60 -13.26
CA GLU A 165 -2.52 8.63 -14.23
C GLU A 165 -2.10 9.94 -13.53
N THR A 166 -2.83 10.35 -12.50
CA THR A 166 -2.52 11.56 -11.73
C THR A 166 -1.17 11.44 -11.03
N VAL A 167 -0.90 10.32 -10.35
CA VAL A 167 0.34 10.08 -9.60
C VAL A 167 1.53 9.87 -10.53
N HIS A 168 1.35 9.14 -11.63
CA HIS A 168 2.41 8.84 -12.58
C HIS A 168 2.92 10.10 -13.29
N ASN A 169 2.04 11.08 -13.52
CA ASN A 169 2.38 12.37 -14.14
C ASN A 169 2.93 13.41 -13.15
N VAL A 170 3.10 13.08 -11.87
CA VAL A 170 3.82 13.94 -10.93
C VAL A 170 5.26 14.07 -11.40
N PRO A 171 5.83 15.28 -11.57
CA PRO A 171 7.13 15.47 -12.23
C PRO A 171 8.28 14.63 -11.68
N CYS A 172 8.35 14.45 -10.35
CA CYS A 172 9.39 13.64 -9.74
C CYS A 172 9.24 12.13 -10.00
N TYR A 173 8.01 11.65 -10.17
CA TYR A 173 7.74 10.25 -10.51
C TYR A 173 7.97 10.02 -12.01
N ALA A 174 7.37 10.86 -12.86
CA ALA A 174 7.48 10.77 -14.32
C ALA A 174 8.94 10.82 -14.80
N ALA A 175 9.78 11.66 -14.18
CA ALA A 175 11.20 11.76 -14.51
C ALA A 175 11.98 10.45 -14.27
N ILE A 176 11.45 9.53 -13.46
CA ILE A 176 12.08 8.25 -13.09
C ILE A 176 11.38 7.09 -13.80
N ALA A 177 10.05 7.05 -13.79
CA ALA A 177 9.25 5.95 -14.33
C ALA A 177 9.11 6.00 -15.86
N GLY A 178 9.29 7.17 -16.48
CA GLY A 178 9.08 7.34 -17.91
C GLY A 178 7.61 7.56 -18.27
N GLU A 179 7.16 7.03 -19.40
CA GLU A 179 5.77 7.11 -19.86
C GLU A 179 4.94 5.96 -19.29
N ALA A 180 3.72 6.26 -18.85
CA ALA A 180 2.79 5.25 -18.36
C ALA A 180 2.35 4.34 -19.51
N VAL A 181 2.48 3.02 -19.31
CA VAL A 181 2.04 2.01 -20.28
C VAL A 181 0.72 1.40 -19.84
N PHE A 182 -0.27 1.43 -20.73
CA PHE A 182 -1.57 0.83 -20.52
C PHE A 182 -1.83 -0.26 -21.57
N ILE A 183 -1.97 -1.50 -21.13
CA ILE A 183 -2.23 -2.61 -22.04
C ILE A 183 -3.65 -2.54 -22.60
N GLU A 184 -3.85 -2.81 -23.88
CA GLU A 184 -5.20 -2.86 -24.48
C GLU A 184 -5.93 -4.15 -24.14
N GLU A 185 -5.24 -5.30 -24.17
CA GLU A 185 -5.76 -6.62 -23.80
C GLU A 185 -4.82 -7.31 -22.82
N ALA A 186 -5.37 -7.91 -21.76
CA ALA A 186 -4.57 -8.61 -20.75
C ALA A 186 -3.78 -9.78 -21.37
N ILE A 187 -2.51 -9.92 -20.96
CA ILE A 187 -1.61 -10.98 -21.45
C ILE A 187 -2.21 -12.36 -21.14
N LYS A 188 -2.12 -13.25 -22.13
CA LYS A 188 -2.52 -14.65 -22.06
C LYS A 188 -1.27 -15.51 -22.11
N VAL A 189 -1.38 -16.74 -21.59
CA VAL A 189 -0.25 -17.72 -21.55
C VAL A 189 0.39 -17.95 -22.93
N ALA A 190 -0.40 -17.81 -24.01
CA ALA A 190 0.06 -18.01 -25.37
C ALA A 190 1.08 -16.93 -25.85
N ASP A 191 1.10 -15.76 -25.20
CA ASP A 191 1.84 -14.60 -25.68
C ASP A 191 3.34 -14.66 -25.32
N VAL A 192 3.72 -15.54 -24.38
CA VAL A 192 5.11 -15.76 -23.93
C VAL A 192 6.02 -16.29 -25.04
N LYS A 193 5.45 -16.90 -26.09
CA LYS A 193 6.24 -17.51 -27.18
C LYS A 193 6.70 -16.54 -28.27
N ALA A 194 6.31 -15.26 -28.23
CA ALA A 194 6.58 -14.33 -29.33
C ALA A 194 7.79 -13.40 -29.14
N GLY A 195 8.43 -13.40 -27.96
CA GLY A 195 9.35 -12.31 -27.58
C GLY A 195 10.83 -12.63 -27.39
N ASN A 196 11.28 -13.89 -27.57
CA ASN A 196 12.70 -14.22 -27.47
C ASN A 196 13.08 -15.31 -28.50
N THR A 197 13.42 -14.86 -29.70
CA THR A 197 14.40 -15.48 -30.61
C THR A 197 15.29 -14.39 -31.16
#